data_AF-A0A6L4ZIG2-F1
#
_entry.id   AF-A0A6L4ZIG2-F1
#
_cell.length_a   1.000
_cell.length_b   1.000
_cell.length_c   1.000
_cell.angle_alpha   90.00
_cell.angle_beta   90.00
_cell.angle_gamma   90.00
#
_symmetry.space_group_name_H-M   'P 1'
#
loop_
_entity.id
_entity.type
_entity.pdbx_description
1 polymer ?
#
loop_
_entity_poly.entity_id
_entity_poly.type
_entity_poly.pdbx_seq_one_letter_code
_entity_poly.pdbx_strand_id
1 'polypeptide(L)'
;MDLIWLIPILPLLGFLINGLLARRFNFSEKLVGGVAVATVFLAFVLSITAFVNYSAWSKQPENQAKPYISKTLNYTWISGGKAFISSNTTSTTSENSLVDLKVQWAYQIDHLSVLYALFVTFVGLLIHIFAIGYMHGQ
;
A
#
# COMPACT_ATOMS: atom_id res chain seq x y z
N MET A 1 -3.45 -0.88 -12.21
CA MET A 1 -2.96 -1.24 -10.85
C MET A 1 -2.29 -0.07 -10.13
N ASP A 2 -2.33 1.09 -10.75
CA ASP A 2 -1.47 2.23 -10.42
C ASP A 2 -1.98 3.01 -9.21
N LEU A 3 -3.15 2.65 -8.69
CA LEU A 3 -3.80 3.28 -7.55
C LEU A 3 -3.60 2.52 -6.23
N ILE A 4 -2.89 1.39 -6.22
CA ILE A 4 -2.70 0.58 -5.01
C ILE A 4 -2.01 1.37 -3.88
N TRP A 5 -1.16 2.33 -4.23
CA TRP A 5 -0.51 3.21 -3.26
C TRP A 5 -1.49 4.12 -2.50
N LEU A 6 -2.70 4.36 -3.02
CA LEU A 6 -3.72 5.16 -2.33
C LEU A 6 -4.37 4.40 -1.17
N ILE A 7 -4.38 3.06 -1.20
CA ILE A 7 -5.05 2.23 -0.19
C ILE A 7 -4.55 2.58 1.23
N PRO A 8 -3.23 2.61 1.52
CA PRO A 8 -2.75 3.06 2.83
C PRO A 8 -2.77 4.58 3.02
N ILE A 9 -2.66 5.37 1.95
CA ILE A 9 -2.62 6.84 2.03
C ILE A 9 -3.98 7.42 2.42
N LEU A 10 -5.09 6.84 1.99
CA LEU A 10 -6.43 7.36 2.26
C LEU A 10 -6.78 7.36 3.77
N PRO A 11 -6.65 6.25 4.52
CA PRO A 11 -6.84 6.26 5.97
C PRO A 11 -5.86 7.19 6.68
N LEU A 12 -4.61 7.27 6.20
CA LEU A 12 -3.61 8.19 6.74
C LEU A 12 -3.99 9.65 6.52
N LEU A 13 -4.59 9.98 5.39
CA LEU A 13 -5.13 11.31 5.10
C LEU A 13 -6.32 11.63 6.02
N GLY A 14 -7.22 10.66 6.25
CA GLY A 14 -8.31 10.79 7.22
C GLY A 14 -7.78 11.06 8.63
N PHE A 15 -6.76 10.31 9.06
CA PHE A 15 -6.05 10.55 10.30
C PHE A 15 -5.41 11.94 10.35
N LEU A 16 -4.78 12.41 9.27
CA LEU A 16 -4.13 13.72 9.24
C LEU A 16 -5.16 14.86 9.34
N ILE A 17 -6.27 14.76 8.61
CA ILE A 17 -7.37 15.73 8.65
C ILE A 17 -7.98 15.77 10.06
N ASN A 18 -8.35 14.61 10.61
CA ASN A 18 -8.97 14.56 11.93
C ASN A 18 -7.99 14.89 13.06
N GLY A 19 -6.74 14.44 12.98
CA GLY A 19 -5.72 14.62 14.02
C GLY A 19 -5.17 16.03 14.09
N LEU A 20 -4.89 16.68 12.95
CA LEU A 20 -4.27 18.00 12.92
C LEU A 20 -5.30 19.13 12.78
N LEU A 21 -6.31 18.98 11.92
CA LEU A 21 -7.24 20.06 11.60
C LEU A 21 -8.45 20.09 12.54
N ALA A 22 -9.00 18.94 12.96
CA ALA A 22 -10.20 18.94 13.81
C ALA A 22 -9.95 19.63 15.15
N ARG A 23 -8.75 19.47 15.74
CA ARG A 23 -8.34 20.16 16.97
C ARG A 23 -8.15 21.67 16.76
N ARG A 24 -7.68 22.08 15.58
CA ARG A 24 -7.42 23.49 15.27
C ARG A 24 -8.68 24.28 14.94
N PHE A 25 -9.67 23.64 14.32
CA PHE A 25 -10.87 24.30 13.78
C PHE A 25 -12.18 23.87 14.47
N ASN A 26 -12.11 23.15 15.59
CA ASN A 26 -13.28 22.71 16.38
C ASN A 26 -14.37 22.03 15.52
N PHE A 27 -14.00 21.02 14.71
CA PHE A 27 -14.95 20.29 13.89
C PHE A 27 -16.01 19.57 14.72
N SER A 28 -17.22 19.45 14.17
CA SER A 28 -18.30 18.69 14.81
C SER A 28 -18.02 17.19 14.78
N GLU A 29 -18.51 16.46 15.79
CA GLU A 29 -18.39 15.00 15.91
C GLU A 29 -18.83 14.28 14.63
N LYS A 30 -19.95 14.74 14.03
CA LYS A 30 -20.49 14.21 12.77
C LYS A 30 -19.52 14.37 11.60
N LEU A 31 -18.80 15.49 11.51
CA LEU A 31 -17.81 15.72 10.46
C LEU A 31 -16.58 14.83 10.65
N VAL A 32 -16.04 14.75 11.87
CA VAL A 32 -14.87 13.93 12.18
C VAL A 32 -15.15 12.44 11.90
N GLY A 33 -16.29 11.93 12.39
CA GLY A 33 -16.73 10.57 12.13
C GLY A 33 -16.97 10.33 10.64
N GLY A 34 -17.66 11.25 9.96
CA GLY A 34 -17.92 11.17 8.53
C GLY A 34 -16.64 11.09 7.69
N VAL A 35 -15.64 11.94 7.96
CA VAL A 35 -14.35 11.91 7.28
C VAL A 35 -13.60 10.60 7.55
N ALA A 36 -13.63 10.11 8.79
CA ALA A 36 -12.97 8.86 9.16
C ALA A 36 -13.55 7.67 8.38
N VAL A 37 -14.88 7.54 8.34
CA VAL A 37 -15.53 6.47 7.57
C VAL A 37 -15.35 6.66 6.06
N ALA A 38 -15.48 7.87 5.53
CA ALA A 38 -15.38 8.12 4.09
C ALA A 38 -14.01 7.74 3.52
N THR A 39 -12.92 8.08 4.23
CA THR A 39 -11.56 7.75 3.80
C THR A 39 -11.28 6.25 3.82
N VAL A 40 -11.72 5.55 4.86
CA VAL A 40 -11.58 4.08 4.95
C VAL A 40 -12.48 3.36 3.95
N PHE A 41 -13.69 3.85 3.72
CA PHE A 41 -14.61 3.33 2.70
C PHE A 41 -14.00 3.45 1.30
N LEU A 42 -13.40 4.60 0.97
CA LEU A 42 -12.73 4.78 -0.32
C LEU A 42 -11.52 3.83 -0.47
N ALA A 43 -10.76 3.60 0.61
CA ALA A 43 -9.69 2.60 0.62
C ALA A 43 -10.21 1.18 0.39
N PHE A 44 -11.37 0.83 0.98
CA PHE A 44 -12.03 -0.45 0.75
C PHE A 44 -12.47 -0.63 -0.72
N VAL A 45 -13.09 0.39 -1.32
CA VAL A 45 -13.46 0.36 -2.75
C VAL A 45 -12.22 0.16 -3.63
N LEU A 46 -11.12 0.87 -3.37
CA LEU A 46 -9.86 0.67 -4.09
C LEU A 46 -9.28 -0.73 -3.89
N SER A 47 -9.43 -1.33 -2.70
CA SER A 47 -8.98 -2.71 -2.45
C SER A 47 -9.77 -3.73 -3.28
N ILE A 48 -11.09 -3.53 -3.46
CA ILE A 48 -11.92 -4.36 -4.36
C ILE A 48 -11.43 -4.21 -5.80
N THR A 49 -11.21 -2.96 -6.25
CA THR A 49 -10.70 -2.69 -7.59
C THR A 49 -9.33 -3.35 -7.81
N ALA A 50 -8.45 -3.32 -6.81
CA ALA A 50 -7.16 -4.01 -6.86
C ALA A 50 -7.33 -5.53 -6.93
N PHE A 51 -8.24 -6.12 -6.17
CA PHE A 51 -8.55 -7.56 -6.23
C PHE A 51 -9.05 -8.00 -7.60
N VAL A 52 -10.03 -7.30 -8.15
CA VAL A 52 -10.62 -7.63 -9.46
C VAL A 52 -9.56 -7.50 -10.56
N ASN A 53 -8.82 -6.40 -10.58
CA ASN A 53 -7.76 -6.19 -11.56
C ASN A 53 -6.65 -7.24 -11.44
N TYR A 54 -6.30 -7.67 -10.21
CA TYR A 54 -5.21 -8.61 -9.99
C TYR A 54 -5.62 -10.01 -10.41
N SER A 55 -6.86 -10.40 -10.08
CA SER A 55 -7.45 -11.66 -10.52
C SER A 55 -7.59 -11.74 -12.05
N ALA A 56 -7.90 -10.63 -12.72
CA ALA A 56 -7.92 -10.57 -14.18
C ALA A 56 -6.50 -10.70 -14.78
N TRP A 57 -5.52 -10.00 -14.20
CA TRP A 57 -4.14 -10.02 -14.63
C TRP A 57 -3.45 -11.39 -14.39
N SER A 58 -3.69 -12.02 -13.24
CA SER A 58 -3.02 -13.27 -12.85
C SER A 58 -3.49 -14.49 -13.65
N LYS A 59 -4.64 -14.42 -14.31
CA LYS A 59 -5.16 -15.47 -15.21
C LYS A 59 -4.42 -15.56 -16.54
N GLN A 60 -3.64 -14.54 -16.92
CA GLN A 60 -2.86 -14.56 -18.16
C GLN A 60 -1.76 -15.63 -18.07
N PRO A 61 -1.58 -16.49 -19.09
CA PRO A 61 -0.61 -17.61 -19.05
C PRO A 61 0.82 -17.18 -18.71
N GLU A 62 1.23 -15.99 -19.16
CA GLU A 62 2.55 -15.39 -18.94
C GLU A 62 2.81 -14.94 -17.49
N ASN A 63 1.73 -14.68 -16.74
CA ASN A 63 1.73 -14.09 -15.40
C ASN A 63 1.32 -15.11 -14.33
N GLN A 64 1.06 -16.36 -14.71
CA GLN A 64 0.75 -17.43 -13.76
C GLN A 64 1.87 -17.56 -12.71
N ALA A 65 1.48 -17.47 -11.44
CA ALA A 65 2.36 -17.54 -10.26
C ALA A 65 3.43 -16.43 -10.14
N LYS A 66 3.41 -15.36 -10.95
CA LYS A 66 4.33 -14.23 -10.80
C LYS A 66 3.71 -13.13 -9.93
N PRO A 67 4.43 -12.60 -8.93
CA PRO A 67 3.97 -11.42 -8.22
C PRO A 67 4.05 -10.18 -9.13
N TYR A 68 3.06 -9.31 -9.03
CA TYR A 68 3.09 -8.01 -9.69
C TYR A 68 3.88 -7.03 -8.84
N ILE A 69 4.98 -6.48 -9.37
CA ILE A 69 5.76 -5.44 -8.69
C ILE A 69 5.36 -4.10 -9.30
N SER A 70 4.83 -3.20 -8.47
CA SER A 70 4.46 -1.85 -8.90
C SER A 70 5.72 -1.08 -9.31
N LYS A 71 5.70 -0.55 -10.55
CA LYS A 71 6.74 0.34 -11.09
C LYS A 71 6.37 1.81 -11.00
N THR A 72 5.18 2.12 -10.49
CA THR A 72 4.60 3.47 -10.49
C THR A 72 5.40 4.45 -9.62
N LEU A 73 5.96 3.96 -8.51
CA LEU A 73 6.80 4.75 -7.60
C LEU A 73 8.25 4.25 -7.75
N ASN A 74 8.88 4.55 -8.89
CA ASN A 74 10.28 4.20 -9.18
C ASN A 74 11.25 5.03 -8.29
N TYR A 75 11.19 4.81 -6.98
CA TYR A 75 11.91 5.55 -5.95
C TYR A 75 12.95 4.65 -5.29
N THR A 76 14.20 5.10 -5.29
CA THR A 76 15.27 4.42 -4.55
C THR A 76 15.24 4.94 -3.11
N TRP A 77 14.82 4.10 -2.17
CA TRP A 77 14.80 4.47 -0.75
C TRP A 77 16.22 4.64 -0.22
N ILE A 78 17.11 3.72 -0.54
CA ILE A 78 18.51 3.77 -0.10
C ILE A 78 19.43 3.45 -1.28
N SER A 79 20.35 4.36 -1.58
CA SER A 79 21.49 4.09 -2.46
C SER A 79 22.66 3.63 -1.59
N GLY A 80 22.97 2.34 -1.65
CA GLY A 80 24.05 1.72 -0.87
C GLY A 80 25.43 1.84 -1.51
N GLY A 81 25.54 2.47 -2.68
CA GLY A 81 26.80 2.67 -3.39
C GLY A 81 27.34 1.40 -4.05
N LYS A 82 28.59 1.48 -4.52
CA LYS A 82 29.25 0.40 -5.26
C LYS A 82 29.53 -0.80 -4.35
N ALA A 83 28.88 -1.92 -4.63
CA ALA A 83 29.07 -3.22 -3.99
C ALA A 83 29.76 -4.21 -4.95
N PHE A 84 30.52 -5.13 -4.38
CA PHE A 84 31.09 -6.26 -5.12
C PHE A 84 30.07 -7.37 -5.21
N ILE A 85 29.81 -7.88 -6.41
CA ILE A 85 29.02 -9.11 -6.58
C ILE A 85 29.96 -10.30 -6.47
N SER A 86 29.81 -11.08 -5.40
CA SER A 86 30.47 -12.38 -5.29
C SER A 86 29.70 -13.41 -6.11
N SER A 87 30.02 -13.55 -7.40
CA SER A 87 29.47 -14.63 -8.21
C SER A 87 30.16 -15.96 -7.85
N ASN A 88 29.37 -16.96 -7.47
CA ASN A 88 29.81 -18.34 -7.23
C ASN A 88 30.12 -19.12 -8.52
N THR A 89 30.26 -18.44 -9.67
CA THR A 89 30.67 -19.04 -10.94
C THR A 89 32.18 -19.00 -11.06
N THR A 90 32.82 -20.17 -11.12
CA THR A 90 34.23 -20.35 -11.47
C THR A 90 34.45 -19.98 -12.94
N SER A 91 34.44 -18.69 -13.24
CA SER A 91 34.92 -18.16 -14.51
C SER A 91 36.09 -17.24 -14.22
N THR A 92 37.27 -17.76 -14.54
CA THR A 92 38.58 -17.11 -14.55
C THR A 92 38.61 -15.95 -15.55
N THR A 93 37.90 -14.87 -15.27
CA THR A 93 38.20 -13.53 -15.80
C THR A 93 37.71 -12.52 -14.77
N SER A 94 38.64 -12.05 -13.94
CA SER A 94 38.40 -11.03 -12.93
C SER A 94 38.16 -9.70 -13.62
N GLU A 95 36.90 -9.42 -13.92
CA GLU A 95 36.40 -8.06 -13.86
C GLU A 95 35.72 -7.91 -12.50
N ASN A 96 36.36 -7.19 -11.57
CA ASN A 96 35.70 -6.66 -10.38
C ASN A 96 34.64 -5.64 -10.84
N SER A 97 33.52 -6.13 -11.35
CA SER A 97 32.41 -5.30 -11.78
C SER A 97 31.70 -4.77 -10.53
N LEU A 98 31.96 -3.50 -10.24
CA LEU A 98 31.31 -2.77 -9.15
C LEU A 98 29.87 -2.50 -9.55
N VAL A 99 28.91 -3.13 -8.87
CA VAL A 99 27.47 -2.90 -9.09
C VAL A 99 26.93 -1.98 -8.02
N ASP A 100 26.12 -1.01 -8.42
CA ASP A 100 25.51 -0.05 -7.50
C ASP A 100 24.34 -0.71 -6.76
N LEU A 101 24.44 -0.83 -5.43
CA LEU A 101 23.40 -1.38 -4.58
C LEU A 101 22.28 -0.34 -4.44
N LYS A 102 21.12 -0.63 -5.03
CA LYS A 102 19.94 0.24 -4.95
C LYS A 102 18.79 -0.50 -4.29
N VAL A 103 18.41 -0.06 -3.09
CA VAL A 103 17.21 -0.53 -2.40
C VAL A 103 16.04 0.31 -2.87
N GLN A 104 15.19 -0.28 -3.71
CA GLN A 104 14.01 0.38 -4.26
C GLN A 104 12.82 0.17 -3.36
N TRP A 105 11.98 1.19 -3.23
CA TRP A 105 10.68 1.05 -2.59
C TRP A 105 9.65 0.68 -3.65
N ALA A 106 8.97 -0.46 -3.47
CA ALA A 106 7.96 -0.93 -4.41
C ALA A 106 6.91 -1.78 -3.69
N TYR A 107 5.68 -1.75 -4.20
CA TYR A 107 4.64 -2.67 -3.76
C TYR A 107 4.75 -3.98 -4.52
N GLN A 108 4.96 -5.08 -3.80
CA GLN A 108 4.84 -6.43 -4.32
C GLN A 108 3.43 -6.94 -4.05
N ILE A 109 2.72 -7.33 -5.11
CA ILE A 109 1.32 -7.72 -5.09
C ILE A 109 1.22 -9.17 -5.54
N ASP A 110 0.73 -10.02 -4.65
CA ASP A 110 0.44 -11.43 -4.89
C ASP A 110 -0.98 -11.79 -4.42
N HIS A 111 -1.41 -13.05 -4.62
CA HIS A 111 -2.76 -13.49 -4.24
C HIS A 111 -3.06 -13.25 -2.76
N LEU A 112 -2.08 -13.49 -1.90
CA LEU A 112 -2.22 -13.35 -0.45
C LEU A 112 -2.31 -11.88 -0.03
N SER A 113 -1.47 -11.01 -0.58
CA SER A 113 -1.45 -9.58 -0.25
C SER A 113 -2.74 -8.89 -0.64
N VAL A 114 -3.34 -9.21 -1.79
CA VAL A 114 -4.58 -8.57 -2.20
C VAL A 114 -5.77 -9.06 -1.36
N LEU A 115 -5.76 -10.32 -0.92
CA LEU A 115 -6.73 -10.83 0.05
C LEU A 115 -6.62 -10.08 1.38
N TYR A 116 -5.40 -9.88 1.89
CA TYR A 116 -5.19 -9.12 3.12
C TYR A 116 -5.60 -7.66 2.98
N ALA A 117 -5.31 -7.01 1.86
CA ALA A 117 -5.74 -5.64 1.61
C ALA A 117 -7.27 -5.50 1.67
N LEU A 118 -8.00 -6.44 1.06
CA LEU A 118 -9.46 -6.50 1.11
C LEU A 118 -9.97 -6.74 2.55
N PHE A 119 -9.38 -7.71 3.25
CA PHE A 119 -9.77 -8.06 4.62
C PHE A 119 -9.53 -6.91 5.60
N VAL A 120 -8.34 -6.30 5.58
CA VAL A 120 -7.95 -5.21 6.49
C VAL A 120 -8.81 -3.97 6.27
N THR A 121 -9.07 -3.58 5.02
CA THR A 121 -9.92 -2.42 4.73
C THR A 121 -11.39 -2.70 5.04
N PHE A 122 -11.88 -3.92 4.82
CA PHE A 122 -13.23 -4.32 5.20
C PHE A 122 -13.46 -4.30 6.71
N VAL A 123 -12.61 -4.99 7.48
CA VAL A 123 -12.70 -5.01 8.95
C VAL A 123 -12.46 -3.61 9.51
N GLY A 124 -11.51 -2.86 8.94
CA GLY A 124 -11.27 -1.47 9.30
C GLY A 124 -12.49 -0.57 9.11
N LEU A 125 -13.25 -0.75 8.03
CA LEU A 125 -14.50 -0.03 7.79
C LEU A 125 -15.56 -0.35 8.85
N LEU A 126 -15.74 -1.63 9.21
CA LEU A 126 -16.69 -2.04 10.25
C LEU A 126 -16.34 -1.43 11.61
N ILE A 127 -15.06 -1.41 11.97
CA ILE A 127 -14.59 -0.79 13.21
C ILE A 127 -14.88 0.70 13.22
N HIS A 128 -14.68 1.41 12.11
CA HIS A 128 -14.97 2.85 12.04
C HIS A 128 -16.47 3.14 12.19
N ILE A 129 -17.32 2.37 11.51
CA ILE A 129 -18.78 2.51 11.63
C ILE A 129 -19.23 2.22 13.08
N PHE A 130 -18.71 1.14 13.67
CA PHE A 130 -19.00 0.77 15.05
C PHE A 130 -18.55 1.85 16.05
N ALA A 131 -17.34 2.39 15.88
CA ALA A 131 -16.77 3.40 16.75
C ALA A 131 -17.61 4.69 16.79
N ILE A 132 -18.17 5.12 15.66
CA ILE A 132 -19.07 6.30 15.62
C ILE A 132 -20.30 6.08 16.50
N GLY A 133 -20.93 4.91 16.41
CA GLY A 133 -22.09 4.59 17.24
C GLY A 133 -21.73 4.45 18.72
N TYR A 134 -20.60 3.80 19.00
CA TYR A 134 -20.15 3.56 20.37
C TYR A 134 -19.69 4.82 21.11
N MET A 135 -19.07 5.77 20.40
CA MET A 135 -18.58 7.03 20.97
C MET A 135 -19.60 8.16 20.90
N HIS A 136 -20.83 7.89 20.47
CA HIS A 136 -21.82 8.94 20.34
C HIS A 136 -22.21 9.51 21.70
N GLY A 137 -22.11 10.83 21.86
CA GLY A 137 -22.54 11.55 23.06
C GLY A 137 -21.53 11.58 24.22
N GLN A 138 -20.24 11.30 23.95
CA GLN A 138 -19.13 11.60 24.87
C GLN A 138 -18.39 12.88 24.44
#